data_AF-A0A8S3UR98-F1
#
_entry.id   AF-A0A8S3UR98-F1
#
_cell.length_a   1.000
_cell.length_b   1.000
_cell.length_c   1.000
_cell.angle_alpha   90.00
_cell.angle_beta   90.00
_cell.angle_gamma   90.00
#
_symmetry.space_group_name_H-M   'P 1'
#
loop_
_entity.id
_entity.type
_entity.pdbx_description
1 polymer ?
#
loop_
_entity_poly.entity_id
_entity_poly.type
_entity_poly.pdbx_seq_one_letter_code
_entity_poly.pdbx_strand_id
1 'polypeptide(L)'
;MLLLNLINIIFKEGKVPDMLKEGLLTPVFKNKGEKNMATNYRGITVLPVLNKVIETIVKLRINPAVLITQNVTQRGFTAGSTGKCSITSRRNIPKIIHPILRIKHQSPRDSKRVPTKIKLLTGTYILQPLRYKIYKEGTEDHCIACECKEETLEHLLIECEAWNCSARSNITNTKYLLTTNGNVRVEDLTCEMTIQVLMDITKIQKIYRITSDLISQIEFQSRRLVFLIHNARYQLVMKDQAKKKAA
;
A
#
# COMPACT_ATOMS: atom_id res chain seq x y z
N MET A 1 -26.59 -31.85 27.90
CA MET A 1 -26.05 -32.75 26.84
C MET A 1 -26.44 -32.36 25.42
N LEU A 2 -27.64 -31.83 25.16
CA LEU A 2 -28.14 -31.59 23.79
C LEU A 2 -27.30 -30.60 22.96
N LEU A 3 -26.86 -29.49 23.56
CA LEU A 3 -26.00 -28.48 22.93
C LEU A 3 -24.64 -29.04 22.48
N LEU A 4 -24.02 -29.85 23.34
CA LEU A 4 -22.72 -30.48 23.05
C LEU A 4 -22.83 -31.44 21.87
N ASN A 5 -23.88 -32.25 21.84
CA ASN A 5 -24.14 -33.19 20.75
C ASN A 5 -24.37 -32.46 19.42
N LEU A 6 -25.16 -31.38 19.43
CA LEU A 6 -25.38 -30.55 18.25
C LEU A 6 -24.07 -29.96 17.72
N ILE A 7 -23.25 -29.37 18.59
CA ILE A 7 -21.95 -28.80 18.22
C ILE A 7 -21.02 -29.88 17.65
N ASN A 8 -20.96 -31.05 18.28
CA ASN A 8 -20.15 -32.17 17.80
C ASN A 8 -20.60 -32.66 16.42
N ILE A 9 -21.91 -32.75 16.18
CA ILE A 9 -22.46 -33.10 14.86
C ILE A 9 -22.06 -32.04 13.83
N ILE A 10 -22.20 -30.75 14.14
CA ILE A 10 -21.80 -29.65 13.23
C ILE A 10 -20.31 -29.77 12.86
N PHE A 11 -19.43 -30.04 13.83
CA PHE A 11 -18.00 -30.22 13.56
C PHE A 11 -17.69 -31.51 12.81
N LYS A 12 -18.40 -32.61 13.09
CA LYS A 12 -18.22 -33.90 12.42
C LYS A 12 -18.65 -33.83 10.95
N GLU A 13 -19.80 -33.22 10.69
CA GLU A 13 -20.38 -33.10 9.34
C GLU A 13 -19.81 -31.91 8.56
N GLY A 14 -19.15 -30.96 9.24
CA GLY A 14 -18.64 -29.72 8.64
C GLY A 14 -19.74 -28.79 8.11
N LYS A 15 -21.00 -28.99 8.55
CA LYS A 15 -22.18 -28.26 8.07
C LYS A 15 -22.89 -27.55 9.21
N VAL A 16 -23.06 -26.24 9.07
CA VAL A 16 -23.88 -25.42 9.97
C VAL A 16 -25.33 -25.39 9.44
N PRO A 17 -26.34 -25.67 10.27
CA PRO A 17 -27.76 -25.55 9.90
C PRO A 17 -28.15 -24.15 9.40
N ASP A 18 -29.08 -24.06 8.45
CA ASP A 18 -29.45 -22.78 7.84
C ASP A 18 -30.13 -21.81 8.82
N MET A 19 -30.94 -22.33 9.73
CA MET A 19 -31.55 -21.54 10.82
C MET A 19 -30.50 -20.81 11.70
N LEU A 20 -29.27 -21.31 11.74
CA LEU A 20 -28.18 -20.66 12.47
C LEU A 20 -27.44 -19.63 11.63
N LYS A 21 -27.60 -19.63 10.30
CA LYS A 21 -27.00 -18.64 9.39
C LYS A 21 -27.88 -17.40 9.26
N GLU A 22 -29.16 -17.51 9.58
CA GLU A 22 -30.10 -16.39 9.60
C GLU A 22 -29.77 -15.41 10.73
N GLY A 23 -29.82 -14.11 10.43
CA GLY A 23 -29.49 -13.06 11.38
C GLY A 23 -30.22 -11.75 11.10
N LEU A 24 -30.39 -10.94 12.14
CA LEU A 24 -31.08 -9.66 12.06
C LEU A 24 -30.12 -8.56 11.61
N LEU A 25 -30.41 -7.94 10.45
CA LEU A 25 -29.63 -6.79 9.97
C LEU A 25 -30.03 -5.53 10.75
N THR A 26 -29.10 -5.03 11.57
CA THR A 26 -29.29 -3.83 12.39
C THR A 26 -28.37 -2.71 11.92
N PRO A 27 -28.90 -1.56 11.45
CA PRO A 27 -28.08 -0.42 11.09
C PRO A 27 -27.56 0.30 12.35
N VAL A 28 -26.23 0.48 12.43
CA VAL A 28 -25.58 1.20 13.53
C VAL A 28 -24.90 2.46 12.99
N PHE A 29 -25.26 3.62 13.53
CA PHE A 29 -24.74 4.89 13.08
C PHE A 29 -23.22 5.01 13.31
N LYS A 30 -22.46 5.47 12.31
CA LYS A 30 -20.99 5.61 12.37
C LYS A 30 -20.53 6.78 13.27
N ASN A 31 -21.47 7.53 13.87
CA ASN A 31 -21.23 8.78 14.59
C ASN A 31 -20.47 9.82 13.74
N LYS A 32 -20.72 9.81 12.43
CA LYS A 32 -20.13 10.73 11.44
C LYS A 32 -21.13 10.98 10.31
N GLY A 33 -21.23 12.23 9.86
CA GLY A 33 -22.13 12.64 8.77
C GLY A 33 -23.58 12.82 9.20
N GLU A 34 -24.45 13.04 8.22
CA GLU A 34 -25.89 13.23 8.43
C GLU A 34 -26.63 11.92 8.72
N LYS A 35 -27.57 11.94 9.67
CA LYS A 35 -28.36 10.77 10.07
C LYS A 35 -29.37 10.30 9.01
N ASN A 36 -29.68 11.15 8.03
CA ASN A 36 -30.66 10.86 6.99
C ASN A 36 -30.03 10.12 5.79
N MET A 37 -28.70 10.01 5.74
CA MET A 37 -28.01 9.27 4.69
C MET A 37 -27.68 7.85 5.13
N ALA A 38 -28.18 6.86 4.38
CA ALA A 38 -27.95 5.44 4.66
C ALA A 38 -26.45 5.05 4.67
N THR A 39 -25.61 5.74 3.89
CA THR A 39 -24.15 5.51 3.82
C THR A 39 -23.43 5.76 5.14
N ASN A 40 -24.02 6.53 6.06
CA ASN A 40 -23.47 6.85 7.37
C ASN A 40 -23.79 5.80 8.45
N TYR A 41 -24.44 4.69 8.08
CA TYR A 41 -24.67 3.55 8.97
C TYR A 41 -23.77 2.37 8.58
N ARG A 42 -23.53 1.48 9.54
CA ARG A 42 -22.94 0.15 9.34
C ARG A 42 -24.08 -0.86 9.46
N GLY A 43 -24.29 -1.67 8.44
CA GLY A 43 -25.13 -2.85 8.59
C GLY A 43 -24.40 -3.88 9.46
N ILE A 44 -24.92 -4.16 10.65
CA ILE A 44 -24.41 -5.20 11.54
C ILE A 44 -25.44 -6.33 11.55
N THR A 45 -25.05 -7.52 11.11
CA THR A 45 -25.90 -8.70 11.20
C THR A 45 -25.72 -9.35 12.58
N VAL A 46 -26.79 -9.38 13.37
CA VAL A 46 -26.82 -10.00 14.69
C VAL A 46 -27.28 -11.46 14.52
N LEU A 47 -26.36 -12.39 14.78
CA LEU A 47 -26.61 -13.83 14.72
C LEU A 47 -27.15 -14.37 16.06
N PRO A 48 -27.82 -15.54 16.07
CA PRO A 48 -28.25 -16.21 17.28
C PRO A 48 -27.08 -16.43 18.26
N VAL A 49 -27.37 -16.40 19.56
CA VAL A 49 -26.34 -16.57 20.62
C VAL A 49 -25.56 -17.88 20.47
N LEU A 50 -26.23 -18.93 19.98
CA LEU A 50 -25.61 -20.22 19.70
C LEU A 50 -24.43 -20.13 18.73
N ASN A 51 -24.50 -19.25 17.72
CA ASN A 51 -23.37 -19.03 16.80
C ASN A 51 -22.16 -18.48 17.51
N LYS A 52 -22.33 -17.56 18.47
CA LYS A 52 -21.19 -17.01 19.22
C LYS A 52 -20.43 -18.09 19.98
N VAL A 53 -21.13 -19.11 20.48
CA VAL A 53 -20.52 -20.27 21.13
C VAL A 53 -19.72 -21.09 20.13
N ILE A 54 -20.30 -21.41 18.97
CA ILE A 54 -19.64 -22.16 17.89
C ILE A 54 -18.40 -21.39 17.39
N GLU A 55 -18.55 -20.10 17.07
CA GLU A 55 -17.48 -19.20 16.66
C GLU A 55 -16.35 -19.13 17.68
N THR A 56 -16.68 -19.11 18.98
CA THR A 56 -15.68 -19.11 20.05
C THR A 56 -14.88 -20.42 20.05
N ILE A 57 -15.55 -21.56 19.90
CA ILE A 57 -14.88 -22.88 19.82
C ILE A 57 -14.01 -22.97 18.56
N VAL A 58 -14.55 -22.55 17.40
CA VAL A 58 -13.82 -22.48 16.13
C VAL A 58 -12.58 -21.60 16.27
N LYS A 59 -12.74 -20.40 16.85
CA LYS A 59 -11.65 -19.47 17.12
C LYS A 59 -10.60 -20.14 17.99
N LEU A 60 -10.96 -20.78 19.11
CA LEU A 60 -10.00 -21.45 19.98
C LEU A 60 -9.21 -22.56 19.26
N ARG A 61 -9.85 -23.30 18.35
CA ARG A 61 -9.19 -24.37 17.57
C ARG A 61 -8.29 -23.83 16.44
N ILE A 62 -8.72 -22.79 15.74
CA ILE A 62 -8.03 -22.24 14.56
C ILE A 62 -6.94 -21.24 14.96
N ASN A 63 -7.13 -20.49 16.04
CA ASN A 63 -6.26 -19.39 16.42
C ASN A 63 -4.78 -19.82 16.60
N PRO A 64 -4.44 -20.98 17.20
CA PRO A 64 -3.04 -21.42 17.25
C PRO A 64 -2.39 -21.56 15.86
N ALA A 65 -3.09 -22.19 14.91
CA ALA A 65 -2.59 -22.35 13.53
C ALA A 65 -2.52 -21.00 12.81
N VAL A 66 -3.54 -20.16 12.97
CA VAL A 66 -3.55 -18.82 12.39
C VAL A 66 -2.40 -17.98 12.92
N LEU A 67 -2.18 -17.93 14.23
CA LEU A 67 -1.09 -17.14 14.84
C LEU A 67 0.29 -17.54 14.32
N ILE A 68 0.52 -18.82 14.02
CA ILE A 68 1.78 -19.30 13.42
C ILE A 68 1.95 -18.78 11.98
N THR A 69 0.86 -18.78 11.20
CA THR A 69 0.86 -18.34 9.80
C THR A 69 0.61 -16.84 9.61
N GLN A 70 0.20 -16.14 10.67
CA GLN A 70 -0.24 -14.76 10.59
C GLN A 70 0.92 -13.86 10.20
N ASN A 71 0.63 -12.88 9.35
CA ASN A 71 1.64 -11.91 8.97
C ASN A 71 2.15 -11.16 10.20
N VAL A 72 3.47 -11.12 10.38
CA VAL A 72 4.17 -10.43 11.47
C VAL A 72 3.81 -8.93 11.57
N THR A 73 3.34 -8.31 10.48
CA THR A 73 2.87 -6.91 10.47
C THR A 73 1.43 -6.73 10.90
N GLN A 74 0.64 -7.81 10.98
CA GLN A 74 -0.77 -7.74 11.31
C GLN A 74 -0.92 -7.47 12.81
N ARG A 75 -1.40 -6.25 13.11
CA ARG A 75 -1.69 -5.78 14.47
C ARG A 75 -3.19 -5.69 14.76
N GLY A 76 -4.03 -5.73 13.73
CA GLY A 76 -5.48 -5.78 13.91
C GLY A 76 -5.89 -7.19 14.32
N PHE A 77 -6.70 -7.30 15.37
CA PHE A 77 -7.26 -8.56 15.87
C PHE A 77 -6.21 -9.59 16.34
N THR A 78 -5.00 -9.14 16.66
CA THR A 78 -3.93 -9.97 17.23
C THR A 78 -3.88 -9.78 18.75
N ALA A 79 -3.61 -10.85 19.50
CA ALA A 79 -3.46 -10.75 20.95
C ALA A 79 -2.22 -9.91 21.30
N GLY A 80 -2.34 -9.01 22.29
CA GLY A 80 -1.22 -8.17 22.76
C GLY A 80 -0.85 -6.99 21.86
N SER A 81 -1.50 -6.80 20.71
CA SER A 81 -1.24 -5.64 19.85
C SER A 81 -2.19 -4.49 20.14
N THR A 82 -1.65 -3.35 20.56
CA THR A 82 -2.41 -2.10 20.67
C THR A 82 -2.58 -1.44 19.30
N GLY A 83 -3.76 -0.86 19.03
CA GLY A 83 -4.03 -0.11 17.79
C GLY A 83 -3.13 1.11 17.55
N LYS A 84 -2.32 1.52 18.54
CA LYS A 84 -1.38 2.65 18.46
C LYS A 84 -0.09 2.36 17.67
N CYS A 85 0.01 1.22 16.98
CA CYS A 85 1.28 0.68 16.51
C CYS A 85 1.36 0.46 14.98
N SER A 86 0.92 1.42 14.18
CA SER A 86 1.25 1.48 12.74
C SER A 86 2.53 2.29 12.45
N ILE A 87 3.21 2.81 13.48
CA ILE A 87 4.39 3.70 13.32
C ILE A 87 5.70 3.08 13.83
N THR A 88 5.69 2.16 14.80
CA THR A 88 6.92 1.81 15.55
C THR A 88 7.55 0.43 15.30
N SER A 89 6.98 -0.49 14.51
CA SER A 89 7.65 -1.78 14.21
C SER A 89 8.14 -1.90 12.76
N ARG A 90 9.19 -1.14 12.41
CA ARG A 90 9.92 -1.28 11.13
C ARG A 90 11.17 -2.17 11.25
N ARG A 91 11.14 -3.30 11.96
CA ARG A 91 12.39 -4.08 12.13
C ARG A 91 12.46 -5.48 11.56
N ASN A 92 11.38 -6.18 11.19
CA ASN A 92 11.49 -7.43 10.41
C ASN A 92 10.14 -7.86 9.81
N ILE A 93 9.99 -7.74 8.48
CA ILE A 93 8.78 -8.21 7.77
C ILE A 93 9.23 -9.25 6.73
N PRO A 94 8.68 -10.49 6.76
CA PRO A 94 8.92 -11.48 5.72
C PRO A 94 8.19 -11.10 4.41
N LYS A 95 8.83 -11.40 3.28
CA LYS A 95 8.39 -10.99 1.94
C LYS A 95 7.12 -11.74 1.51
N ILE A 96 5.96 -11.06 1.55
CA ILE A 96 4.76 -11.51 0.82
C ILE A 96 4.77 -10.80 -0.54
N ILE A 97 4.74 -11.58 -1.62
CA ILE A 97 4.74 -11.10 -3.00
C ILE A 97 3.29 -10.74 -3.37
N HIS A 98 3.02 -9.44 -3.54
CA HIS A 98 1.73 -8.93 -4.00
C HIS A 98 1.46 -9.36 -5.46
N PRO A 99 0.22 -9.65 -5.87
CA PRO A 99 -0.12 -10.13 -7.23
C PRO A 99 0.36 -9.24 -8.40
N ILE A 100 0.52 -7.93 -8.14
CA ILE A 100 1.07 -6.94 -9.10
C ILE A 100 2.57 -7.17 -9.37
N LEU A 101 3.29 -7.86 -8.48
CA LEU A 101 4.76 -7.94 -8.46
C LEU A 101 5.31 -9.25 -9.03
N ARG A 102 4.71 -9.81 -10.09
CA ARG A 102 5.20 -11.03 -10.76
C ARG A 102 6.63 -10.83 -11.31
N ILE A 103 7.64 -10.93 -10.45
CA ILE A 103 9.06 -10.87 -10.81
C ILE A 103 9.75 -12.09 -10.22
N LYS A 104 10.40 -12.85 -11.11
CA LYS A 104 11.02 -14.15 -10.82
C LYS A 104 12.29 -14.11 -9.95
N HIS A 105 12.88 -12.94 -9.69
CA HIS A 105 14.04 -12.82 -8.80
C HIS A 105 13.92 -11.59 -7.91
N GLN A 106 14.11 -11.77 -6.59
CA GLN A 106 14.22 -10.66 -5.65
C GLN A 106 15.36 -10.86 -4.67
N SER A 107 16.41 -10.05 -4.84
CA SER A 107 17.33 -9.77 -3.74
C SER A 107 16.55 -9.16 -2.55
N PRO A 108 16.97 -9.35 -1.29
CA PRO A 108 16.37 -8.71 -0.11
C PRO A 108 16.27 -7.18 -0.17
N ARG A 109 17.10 -6.51 -0.98
CA ARG A 109 17.07 -5.05 -1.15
C ARG A 109 15.86 -4.61 -1.98
N ASP A 110 15.48 -5.36 -3.01
CA ASP A 110 14.42 -4.97 -3.95
C ASP A 110 13.03 -5.06 -3.32
N SER A 111 12.82 -6.04 -2.44
CA SER A 111 11.57 -6.21 -1.68
C SER A 111 11.29 -5.06 -0.71
N LYS A 112 12.33 -4.35 -0.22
CA LYS A 112 12.17 -3.15 0.60
C LYS A 112 11.75 -1.91 -0.23
N ARG A 113 11.96 -1.92 -1.54
CA ARG A 113 11.69 -0.78 -2.46
C ARG A 113 10.30 -0.84 -3.11
N VAL A 114 9.73 -2.04 -3.18
CA VAL A 114 8.39 -2.35 -3.69
C VAL A 114 7.25 -1.52 -3.04
N PRO A 115 7.19 -1.31 -1.71
CA PRO A 115 6.10 -0.57 -1.09
C PRO A 115 6.04 0.90 -1.53
N THR A 116 7.18 1.50 -1.89
CA THR A 116 7.28 2.90 -2.28
C THR A 116 6.62 3.15 -3.63
N LYS A 117 6.89 2.29 -4.63
CA LYS A 117 6.26 2.37 -5.96
C LYS A 117 4.76 2.10 -5.90
N ILE A 118 4.33 1.10 -5.12
CA ILE A 118 2.90 0.78 -4.92
C ILE A 118 2.14 1.96 -4.29
N LYS A 119 2.76 2.62 -3.31
CA LYS A 119 2.15 3.80 -2.70
C LYS A 119 2.00 4.93 -3.72
N LEU A 120 3.03 5.17 -4.55
CA LEU A 120 2.98 6.24 -5.57
C LEU A 120 1.84 5.96 -6.56
N LEU A 121 1.69 4.70 -6.97
CA LEU A 121 0.65 4.26 -7.89
C LEU A 121 -0.77 4.44 -7.36
N THR A 122 -0.96 4.25 -6.06
CA THR A 122 -2.28 4.36 -5.42
C THR A 122 -2.61 5.77 -4.95
N GLY A 123 -1.73 6.75 -5.20
CA GLY A 123 -1.82 8.09 -4.61
C GLY A 123 -1.66 8.10 -3.08
N THR A 124 -1.44 6.92 -2.46
CA THR A 124 -1.24 6.78 -1.00
C THR A 124 0.19 7.06 -0.58
N TYR A 125 1.11 7.20 -1.54
CA TYR A 125 2.37 7.93 -1.36
C TYR A 125 2.05 9.40 -1.40
N ILE A 126 1.26 9.80 -0.42
CA ILE A 126 1.15 11.19 -0.04
C ILE A 126 2.60 11.55 0.30
N LEU A 127 3.15 12.51 -0.42
CA LEU A 127 4.57 12.83 -0.39
C LEU A 127 4.97 13.49 0.93
N GLN A 128 3.99 13.96 1.71
CA GLN A 128 4.12 14.82 2.88
C GLN A 128 3.65 14.29 4.27
N PRO A 129 3.05 13.09 4.46
CA PRO A 129 2.63 12.61 5.78
C PRO A 129 3.78 12.37 6.73
N LEU A 130 4.99 12.11 6.22
CA LEU A 130 6.15 11.99 7.10
C LEU A 130 6.43 13.34 7.77
N ARG A 131 6.28 14.44 7.03
CA ARG A 131 6.38 15.82 7.52
C ARG A 131 5.27 16.09 8.55
N TYR A 132 4.01 15.82 8.20
CA TYR A 132 2.89 15.91 9.16
C TYR A 132 3.13 15.09 10.44
N LYS A 133 3.63 13.86 10.33
CA LYS A 133 3.92 13.00 11.50
C LYS A 133 5.05 13.56 12.37
N ILE A 134 6.00 14.27 11.78
CA ILE A 134 7.15 14.85 12.50
C ILE A 134 6.77 16.17 13.16
N TYR A 135 6.04 17.04 12.45
CA TYR A 135 5.80 18.41 12.88
C TYR A 135 4.42 18.64 13.50
N LYS A 136 3.42 17.77 13.28
CA LYS A 136 2.01 17.90 13.71
C LYS A 136 1.27 19.17 13.21
N GLU A 137 1.99 20.17 12.70
CA GLU A 137 1.52 21.40 12.09
C GLU A 137 1.33 21.22 10.59
N GLY A 138 0.23 20.58 10.19
CA GLY A 138 -0.19 20.51 8.79
C GLY A 138 0.81 19.87 7.81
N THR A 139 0.44 19.91 6.53
CA THR A 139 1.33 19.60 5.40
C THR A 139 1.49 20.89 4.63
N GLU A 140 2.72 21.40 4.49
CA GLU A 140 2.98 22.53 3.58
C GLU A 140 3.02 22.01 2.15
N ASP A 141 2.27 22.62 1.25
CA ASP A 141 2.08 22.08 -0.10
C ASP A 141 3.34 22.16 -0.99
N HIS A 142 4.41 22.82 -0.55
CA HIS A 142 5.63 23.06 -1.32
C HIS A 142 6.64 21.90 -1.26
N CYS A 143 7.41 21.74 -2.34
CA CYS A 143 8.47 20.73 -2.46
C CYS A 143 9.61 21.00 -1.48
N ILE A 144 9.98 20.02 -0.65
CA ILE A 144 11.04 20.17 0.35
C ILE A 144 12.45 20.34 -0.23
N ALA A 145 12.63 20.10 -1.53
CA ALA A 145 13.95 20.16 -2.16
C ALA A 145 14.24 21.49 -2.85
N CYS A 146 13.24 22.06 -3.52
CA CYS A 146 13.39 23.34 -4.19
C CYS A 146 12.65 24.48 -3.49
N GLU A 147 11.63 24.18 -2.67
CA GLU A 147 10.76 25.14 -2.00
C GLU A 147 9.98 26.10 -2.93
N CYS A 148 10.12 25.95 -4.26
CA CYS A 148 9.56 26.88 -5.25
C CYS A 148 8.14 26.54 -5.76
N LYS A 149 7.74 25.27 -5.73
CA LYS A 149 6.50 24.77 -6.37
C LYS A 149 5.78 23.76 -5.48
N GLU A 150 4.48 23.58 -5.73
CA GLU A 150 3.70 22.52 -5.13
C GLU A 150 4.30 21.14 -5.42
N GLU A 151 4.32 20.27 -4.41
CA GLU A 151 4.94 18.95 -4.50
C GLU A 151 4.02 17.92 -5.19
N THR A 152 3.84 18.06 -6.50
CA THR A 152 3.12 17.09 -7.33
C THR A 152 4.02 15.95 -7.80
N LEU A 153 3.43 14.86 -8.31
CA LEU A 153 4.19 13.76 -8.94
C LEU A 153 4.97 14.24 -10.17
N GLU A 154 4.36 15.11 -10.96
CA GLU A 154 4.98 15.75 -12.13
C GLU A 154 6.19 16.58 -11.72
N HIS A 155 6.00 17.44 -10.71
CA HIS A 155 7.09 18.24 -10.18
C HIS A 155 8.22 17.33 -9.66
N LEU A 156 7.90 16.35 -8.83
CA LEU A 156 8.89 15.49 -8.20
C LEU A 156 9.67 14.62 -9.19
N LEU A 157 8.99 14.03 -10.18
CA LEU A 157 9.58 13.06 -11.09
C LEU A 157 10.22 13.73 -12.30
N ILE A 158 9.73 14.87 -12.77
CA ILE A 158 10.16 15.45 -14.05
C ILE A 158 10.68 16.88 -13.90
N GLU A 159 9.95 17.77 -13.22
CA GLU A 159 10.26 19.21 -13.30
C GLU A 159 11.25 19.72 -12.25
N CYS A 160 11.38 19.04 -11.10
CA CYS A 160 12.12 19.59 -9.98
C CYS A 160 13.62 19.58 -10.25
N GLU A 161 14.20 20.77 -10.41
CA GLU A 161 15.63 20.97 -10.68
C GLU A 161 16.53 20.35 -9.59
N ALA A 162 16.11 20.44 -8.33
CA ALA A 162 16.81 19.84 -7.20
C ALA A 162 16.81 18.29 -7.26
N TRP A 163 15.77 17.68 -7.84
CA TRP A 163 15.69 16.23 -8.04
C TRP A 163 16.29 15.78 -9.37
N ASN A 164 16.50 16.70 -10.30
CA ASN A 164 16.88 16.44 -11.68
C ASN A 164 18.22 15.69 -11.76
N CYS A 165 19.22 16.02 -10.93
CA CYS A 165 20.50 15.29 -10.92
C CYS A 165 20.36 13.79 -10.55
N SER A 166 19.40 13.43 -9.69
CA SER A 166 19.17 12.03 -9.28
C SER A 166 18.19 11.28 -10.20
N ALA A 167 17.32 12.02 -10.89
CA ALA A 167 16.24 11.48 -11.69
C ALA A 167 16.58 11.36 -13.19
N ARG A 168 17.38 12.29 -13.70
CA ARG A 168 17.63 12.47 -15.14
C ARG A 168 18.23 11.24 -15.80
N SER A 169 19.21 10.57 -15.18
CA SER A 169 19.78 9.33 -15.74
C SER A 169 18.74 8.24 -15.94
N ASN A 170 17.83 8.07 -14.97
CA ASN A 170 16.81 7.02 -15.02
C ASN A 170 15.71 7.34 -16.02
N ILE A 171 15.33 8.62 -16.14
CA ILE A 171 14.32 9.08 -17.11
C ILE A 171 14.90 8.99 -18.52
N THR A 172 16.12 9.48 -18.75
CA THR A 172 16.81 9.37 -20.04
C THR A 172 16.97 7.91 -20.46
N ASN A 173 17.38 7.03 -19.54
CA ASN A 173 17.45 5.59 -19.82
C ASN A 173 16.08 4.99 -20.15
N THR A 174 15.03 5.41 -19.46
CA THR A 174 13.66 4.94 -19.74
C THR A 174 13.20 5.39 -21.12
N LYS A 175 13.43 6.66 -21.49
CA LYS A 175 13.12 7.19 -22.83
C LYS A 175 13.92 6.45 -23.91
N TYR A 176 15.22 6.25 -23.69
CA TYR A 176 16.08 5.50 -24.59
C TYR A 176 15.54 4.08 -24.83
N LEU A 177 15.23 3.33 -23.77
CA LEU A 177 14.68 1.98 -23.86
C LEU A 177 13.35 1.91 -24.62
N LEU A 178 12.46 2.89 -24.42
CA LEU A 178 11.20 3.00 -25.17
C LEU A 178 11.44 3.23 -26.66
N THR A 179 12.46 4.02 -27.00
CA THR A 179 12.76 4.40 -28.39
C THR A 179 13.49 3.31 -29.16
N THR A 180 14.42 2.59 -28.52
CA THR A 180 15.19 1.55 -29.18
C THR A 180 14.47 0.22 -29.25
N ASN A 181 13.69 -0.12 -28.21
CA ASN A 181 13.12 -1.46 -28.06
C ASN A 181 11.58 -1.46 -28.11
N GLY A 182 10.94 -0.29 -27.95
CA GLY A 182 9.49 -0.14 -27.88
C GLY A 182 8.86 0.46 -29.13
N ASN A 183 9.66 0.83 -30.15
CA ASN A 183 9.21 1.52 -31.36
C ASN A 183 8.40 2.82 -31.07
N VAL A 184 8.66 3.48 -29.94
CA VAL A 184 8.02 4.75 -29.58
C VAL A 184 8.92 5.89 -30.03
N ARG A 185 8.39 6.87 -30.77
CA ARG A 185 9.17 8.06 -31.13
C ARG A 185 9.37 8.95 -29.89
N VAL A 186 10.55 9.56 -29.76
CA VAL A 186 10.88 10.44 -28.63
C VAL A 186 9.90 11.60 -28.55
N GLU A 187 9.49 12.12 -29.70
CA GLU A 187 8.58 13.26 -29.88
C GLU A 187 7.18 13.00 -29.31
N ASP A 188 6.75 11.73 -29.31
CA ASP A 188 5.44 11.32 -28.78
C ASP A 188 5.44 11.17 -27.25
N LEU A 189 6.61 11.21 -26.60
CA LEU A 189 6.74 10.99 -25.15
C LEU A 189 6.53 12.28 -24.37
N THR A 190 5.25 12.61 -24.12
CA THR A 190 4.87 13.70 -23.20
C THR A 190 5.33 13.42 -21.76
N CYS A 191 5.35 14.46 -20.91
CA CYS A 191 5.62 14.32 -19.48
C CYS A 191 4.64 13.36 -18.81
N GLU A 192 3.35 13.46 -19.13
CA GLU A 192 2.31 12.58 -18.61
C GLU A 192 2.57 11.11 -19.00
N MET A 193 2.87 10.86 -20.27
CA MET A 193 3.20 9.50 -20.74
C MET A 193 4.46 8.97 -20.06
N THR A 194 5.48 9.81 -19.87
CA THR A 194 6.70 9.44 -19.16
C THR A 194 6.39 9.03 -17.72
N ILE A 195 5.53 9.78 -17.01
CA ILE A 195 5.08 9.42 -15.66
C ILE A 195 4.30 8.12 -15.70
N GLN A 196 3.36 7.96 -16.63
CA GLN A 196 2.60 6.72 -16.77
C GLN A 196 3.51 5.51 -17.02
N VAL A 197 4.54 5.61 -17.87
CA VAL A 197 5.52 4.52 -18.08
C VAL A 197 6.30 4.23 -16.79
N LEU A 198 6.82 5.27 -16.13
CA LEU A 198 7.59 5.13 -14.91
C LEU A 198 6.74 4.52 -13.79
N MET A 199 5.46 4.85 -13.73
CA MET A 199 4.56 4.36 -12.72
C MET A 199 4.07 2.95 -13.05
N ASP A 200 3.49 2.76 -14.22
CA ASP A 200 2.88 1.52 -14.68
C ASP A 200 2.91 1.38 -16.21
N ILE A 201 3.97 0.75 -16.71
CA ILE A 201 4.14 0.44 -18.13
C ILE A 201 3.03 -0.46 -18.70
N THR A 202 2.31 -1.22 -17.88
CA THR A 202 1.28 -2.15 -18.37
C THR A 202 0.08 -1.41 -18.98
N LYS A 203 -0.15 -0.16 -18.59
CA LYS A 203 -1.18 0.69 -19.22
C LYS A 203 -0.83 1.04 -20.66
N ILE A 204 0.45 1.23 -20.95
CA ILE A 204 0.97 1.64 -22.26
C ILE A 204 1.25 0.42 -23.14
N GLN A 205 1.39 -0.77 -22.56
CA GLN A 205 1.53 -2.04 -23.29
C GLN A 205 0.43 -2.25 -24.35
N LYS A 206 -0.80 -1.81 -24.06
CA LYS A 206 -1.94 -1.91 -24.98
C LYS A 206 -1.78 -1.03 -26.23
N ILE A 207 -0.97 0.02 -26.14
CA ILE A 207 -0.81 1.03 -27.19
C ILE A 207 0.38 0.67 -28.11
N TYR A 208 1.49 0.15 -27.56
CA TYR A 208 2.77 0.04 -28.30
C TYR A 208 3.39 -1.38 -28.44
N ARG A 209 2.64 -2.47 -28.22
CA ARG A 209 3.14 -3.87 -28.37
C ARG A 209 4.52 -4.10 -27.70
N ILE A 210 4.61 -3.75 -26.42
CA ILE A 210 5.84 -3.80 -25.63
C ILE A 210 6.20 -5.24 -25.23
N THR A 211 7.48 -5.63 -25.36
CA THR A 211 7.97 -6.97 -24.98
C THR A 211 8.13 -7.13 -23.46
N SER A 212 8.05 -8.37 -22.97
CA SER A 212 8.24 -8.68 -21.53
C SER A 212 9.63 -8.29 -20.99
N ASP A 213 10.65 -8.32 -21.85
CA ASP A 213 12.01 -7.93 -21.48
C ASP A 213 12.10 -6.40 -21.28
N LEU A 214 11.56 -5.61 -22.22
CA LEU A 214 11.48 -4.16 -22.11
C LEU A 214 10.70 -3.72 -20.86
N ILE A 215 9.59 -4.41 -20.54
CA ILE A 215 8.83 -4.18 -19.30
C ILE A 215 9.75 -4.33 -18.08
N SER A 216 10.54 -5.39 -18.02
CA SER A 216 11.43 -5.67 -16.89
C SER A 216 12.52 -4.60 -16.75
N GLN A 217 13.10 -4.17 -17.86
CA GLN A 217 14.13 -3.12 -17.87
C GLN A 217 13.59 -1.76 -17.42
N ILE A 218 12.41 -1.37 -17.91
CA ILE A 218 11.76 -0.13 -17.50
C ILE A 218 11.33 -0.18 -16.05
N GLU A 219 10.81 -1.32 -15.60
CA GLU A 219 10.43 -1.49 -14.20
C GLU A 219 11.64 -1.35 -13.26
N PHE A 220 12.80 -1.85 -13.68
CA PHE A 220 14.06 -1.64 -12.97
C PHE A 220 14.43 -0.16 -12.87
N GLN A 221 14.39 0.58 -13.99
CA GLN A 221 14.71 2.02 -14.00
C GLN A 221 13.76 2.82 -13.11
N SER A 222 12.46 2.52 -13.19
CA SER A 222 11.41 3.11 -12.37
C SER A 222 11.63 2.87 -10.87
N ARG A 223 11.87 1.62 -10.46
CA ARG A 223 12.09 1.27 -9.05
C ARG A 223 13.32 1.96 -8.49
N ARG A 224 14.38 2.06 -9.29
CA ARG A 224 15.62 2.76 -8.92
C ARG A 224 15.37 4.25 -8.75
N LEU A 225 14.67 4.90 -9.68
CA LEU A 225 14.29 6.32 -9.59
C LEU A 225 13.51 6.62 -8.30
N VAL A 226 12.42 5.88 -8.08
CA VAL A 226 11.55 6.01 -6.91
C VAL A 226 12.33 5.83 -5.60
N PHE A 227 13.27 4.88 -5.57
CA PHE A 227 14.11 4.64 -4.40
C PHE A 227 15.07 5.80 -4.12
N LEU A 228 15.73 6.34 -5.15
CA LEU A 228 16.67 7.45 -5.00
C LEU A 228 15.96 8.69 -4.46
N ILE A 229 14.81 9.03 -5.04
CA ILE A 229 13.97 10.14 -4.60
C ILE A 229 13.53 9.92 -3.14
N HIS A 230 13.04 8.72 -2.81
CA HIS A 230 12.63 8.41 -1.43
C HIS A 230 13.75 8.61 -0.42
N ASN A 231 14.93 8.05 -0.70
CA ASN A 231 16.05 8.11 0.23
C ASN A 231 16.54 9.55 0.42
N ALA A 232 16.69 10.29 -0.67
CA ALA A 232 17.15 11.67 -0.60
C ALA A 232 16.13 12.59 0.10
N ARG A 233 14.83 12.39 -0.14
CA ARG A 233 13.77 13.09 0.61
C ARG A 233 13.80 12.79 2.10
N TYR A 234 13.98 11.51 2.46
CA TYR A 234 14.11 11.12 3.86
C TYR A 234 15.26 11.90 4.54
N GLN A 235 16.41 12.04 3.88
CA GLN A 235 17.53 12.81 4.42
C GLN A 235 17.19 14.28 4.62
N LEU A 236 16.50 14.92 3.67
CA LEU A 236 16.08 16.32 3.79
C LEU A 236 15.14 16.54 4.98
N VAL A 237 14.13 15.67 5.13
CA VAL A 237 13.19 15.74 6.25
C VAL A 237 13.90 15.57 7.60
N MET A 238 14.85 14.63 7.69
CA MET A 238 15.61 14.43 8.93
C MET A 238 16.52 15.63 9.25
N LYS A 239 17.14 16.26 8.23
CA LYS A 239 17.98 17.47 8.40
C LYS A 239 17.15 18.67 8.85
N ASP A 240 15.99 18.87 8.26
CA ASP A 240 15.05 19.93 8.63
C ASP A 240 14.61 19.79 10.09
N GLN A 241 14.30 18.56 10.53
CA GLN A 241 13.94 18.27 11.92
C GLN A 241 15.10 18.55 12.88
N ALA A 242 16.34 18.25 12.48
CA ALA A 242 17.52 18.52 13.29
C ALA A 242 17.78 20.02 13.43
N LYS A 243 17.63 20.81 12.35
CA LYS A 243 17.76 22.27 12.37
C LYS A 243 16.76 22.91 13.34
N LYS A 244 15.48 22.51 13.27
CA LYS A 244 14.43 23.06 14.16
C LYS A 244 14.58 22.68 15.64
N LYS A 245 15.28 21.58 15.97
CA LYS A 245 15.57 21.23 17.37
C LYS A 245 16.75 22.02 17.96
N ALA A 246 17.57 22.62 17.10
CA ALA A 246 18.75 23.38 17.50
C ALA A 246 18.49 24.90 17.55
N ALA A 247 17.37 25.36 16.99
CA ALA A 247 16.85 26.72 17.10
C ALA A 247 15.85 26.81 18.26
#